data_AF-A0A8H7SQ84-F1
#
_entry.id   AF-A0A8H7SQ84-F1
#
_cell.length_a   1.000
_cell.length_b   1.000
_cell.length_c   1.000
_cell.angle_alpha   90.00
_cell.angle_beta   90.00
_cell.angle_gamma   90.00
#
_symmetry.space_group_name_H-M   'P 1'
#
loop_
_entity.id
_entity.type
_entity.pdbx_description
1 polymer ?
#
loop_
_entity_poly.entity_id
_entity_poly.type
_entity_poly.pdbx_seq_one_letter_code
_entity_poly.pdbx_strand_id
1 'polypeptide(L)'
;MGDSSKEQREQIMQLTYFSSEDYLNRTHIADDDVEIIHTETFDGEQKEQEIETLPAQLSTPVGLKQMEKTDADKEKKKKKKKKAKTANLPEAGTEIPDDYVEKHSEDVIEDPFDPEKPLSQRVEYAIWKYRKNHRFSEEKKAMFDNYLKFGGINTGPNMFLGRATGADAPDDPDAEIDFEAAKTAIDTVPDELEEGVEVNFSEVAQVYFSNTFIRESRFISLQDFTDAPVLIDSFLRYLEIRNVCPEYKEDIAKARSIIAEAKIQLPKCKRVSGYLPGSYNKACAVFFGDLQAEMDTSWMTESTMKIQKQFVDFVVETIGTNSDDTKKIVQAHIKDPDNVHLVETKEWVFSRVADIASYSESLGQEDLVNVTFENIDVPNETYDIFLEKKIVDFLMVGMVARATFCKLSNGDWYLEGATRIMPTFFMEDDCLQEEDYDF
;
A
#
# COMPACT_ATOMS: atom_id res chain seq x y z
N MET A 1 16.30 -11.10 -38.66
CA MET A 1 16.16 -9.71 -38.16
C MET A 1 14.77 -9.53 -37.54
N GLY A 2 14.44 -10.27 -36.49
CA GLY A 2 13.08 -10.27 -35.92
C GLY A 2 13.02 -10.38 -34.39
N ASP A 3 14.01 -10.98 -33.73
CA ASP A 3 13.99 -11.20 -32.27
C ASP A 3 14.47 -10.01 -31.42
N SER A 4 15.50 -9.28 -31.86
CA SER A 4 16.11 -8.21 -31.06
C SER A 4 15.15 -7.04 -30.72
N SER A 5 14.08 -6.85 -31.50
CA SER A 5 13.09 -5.81 -31.22
C SER A 5 12.10 -6.18 -30.12
N LYS A 6 11.95 -7.47 -29.78
CA LYS A 6 11.03 -7.92 -28.72
C LYS A 6 11.68 -7.81 -27.36
N GLU A 7 12.90 -8.30 -27.20
CA GLU A 7 13.69 -8.13 -25.96
C GLU A 7 13.92 -6.66 -25.62
N GLN A 8 14.21 -5.82 -26.63
CA GLN A 8 14.35 -4.38 -26.40
C GLN A 8 13.03 -3.71 -25.97
N ARG A 9 11.88 -4.19 -26.45
CA ARG A 9 10.58 -3.69 -26.02
C ARG A 9 10.22 -4.15 -24.61
N GLU A 10 10.59 -5.37 -24.25
CA GLU A 10 10.41 -5.91 -22.89
C GLU A 10 11.31 -5.18 -21.88
N GLN A 11 12.58 -4.92 -22.21
CA GLN A 11 13.48 -4.11 -21.38
C GLN A 11 13.01 -2.66 -21.21
N ILE A 12 12.52 -2.03 -22.27
CA ILE A 12 11.96 -0.66 -22.18
C ILE A 12 10.67 -0.66 -21.35
N MET A 13 9.84 -1.70 -21.44
CA MET A 13 8.64 -1.83 -20.61
C MET A 13 8.99 -2.01 -19.13
N GLN A 14 9.97 -2.85 -18.81
CA GLN A 14 10.47 -3.05 -17.44
C GLN A 14 11.03 -1.75 -16.86
N LEU A 15 11.89 -1.03 -17.60
CA LEU A 15 12.45 0.26 -17.16
C LEU A 15 11.37 1.34 -16.95
N THR A 16 10.33 1.35 -17.78
CA THR A 16 9.20 2.28 -17.64
C THR A 16 8.34 1.93 -16.42
N TYR A 17 8.19 0.64 -16.11
CA TYR A 17 7.45 0.16 -14.95
C TYR A 17 8.17 0.51 -13.63
N PHE A 18 9.47 0.21 -13.53
CA PHE A 18 10.31 0.59 -12.38
C PHE A 18 10.29 2.10 -12.11
N SER A 19 10.38 2.92 -13.17
CA SER A 19 10.28 4.37 -13.04
C SER A 19 8.91 4.87 -12.57
N SER A 20 7.83 4.12 -12.81
CA SER A 20 6.47 4.52 -12.43
C SER A 20 6.15 4.20 -10.97
N GLU A 21 6.60 3.05 -10.45
CA GLU A 21 6.49 2.70 -9.03
C GLU A 21 7.34 3.61 -8.14
N ASP A 22 8.58 3.92 -8.58
CA ASP A 22 9.46 4.87 -7.88
C ASP A 22 8.88 6.30 -7.86
N TYR A 23 8.20 6.70 -8.94
CA TYR A 23 7.57 8.01 -9.03
C TYR A 23 6.34 8.12 -8.12
N LEU A 24 5.46 7.10 -8.11
CA LEU A 24 4.29 7.05 -7.24
C LEU A 24 4.65 7.03 -5.76
N ASN A 25 5.71 6.30 -5.39
CA ASN A 25 6.21 6.27 -4.02
C ASN A 25 6.85 7.59 -3.57
N ARG A 26 7.48 8.35 -4.47
CA ARG A 26 8.08 9.66 -4.16
C ARG A 26 7.07 10.79 -4.03
N THR A 27 6.04 10.84 -4.87
CA THR A 27 5.09 11.97 -4.87
C THR A 27 4.24 12.05 -3.61
N HIS A 28 3.98 10.93 -2.93
CA HIS A 28 3.16 10.90 -1.73
C HIS A 28 3.90 11.20 -0.42
N ILE A 29 5.23 11.05 -0.38
CA ILE A 29 6.02 11.37 0.82
C ILE A 29 6.27 12.88 0.93
N ALA A 30 6.35 13.60 -0.19
CA ALA A 30 6.66 15.03 -0.20
C ALA A 30 5.54 15.93 0.31
N ASP A 31 4.29 15.47 0.36
CA ASP A 31 3.13 16.27 0.76
C ASP A 31 2.83 16.26 2.27
N ASP A 32 3.40 15.32 3.04
CA ASP A 32 3.10 15.16 4.48
C ASP A 32 4.07 15.89 5.43
N ASP A 33 5.18 16.45 4.93
CA ASP A 33 6.19 17.19 5.72
C ASP A 33 6.04 18.72 5.62
N VAL A 34 4.82 19.26 5.79
CA VAL A 34 4.63 20.72 6.00
C VAL A 34 4.49 21.01 7.49
N GLU A 35 5.61 21.38 8.11
CA GLU A 35 5.62 21.99 9.44
C GLU A 35 4.74 23.25 9.47
N ILE A 36 3.80 23.28 10.41
CA ILE A 36 2.88 24.40 10.67
C ILE A 36 3.70 25.57 11.23
N ILE A 37 4.05 26.53 10.38
CA ILE A 37 4.62 27.82 10.80
C ILE A 37 3.47 28.80 11.08
N HIS A 38 3.48 29.33 12.30
CA HIS A 38 2.56 30.35 12.81
C HIS A 38 2.38 31.55 11.86
N THR A 39 1.11 31.91 11.64
CA THR A 39 0.68 33.09 10.88
C THR A 39 0.87 34.38 11.68
N GLU A 40 1.78 35.23 11.25
CA GLU A 40 1.72 36.68 11.51
C GLU A 40 1.23 37.39 10.26
N THR A 41 0.13 38.12 10.41
CA THR A 41 -0.52 38.93 9.38
C THR A 41 0.32 40.14 9.00
N PHE A 42 0.50 40.38 7.69
CA PHE A 42 0.83 41.71 7.18
C PHE A 42 0.17 41.96 5.82
N ASP A 43 -0.47 43.13 5.71
CA ASP A 43 -1.22 43.66 4.56
C ASP A 43 -0.35 43.87 3.30
N GLY A 44 -0.95 43.68 2.11
CA GLY A 44 -0.36 44.17 0.86
C GLY A 44 -0.98 43.67 -0.45
N GLU A 45 -1.92 44.45 -0.97
CA GLU A 45 -2.31 44.67 -2.39
C GLU A 45 -2.01 43.60 -3.47
N GLN A 46 -3.06 42.99 -4.01
CA GLN A 46 -3.04 42.26 -5.29
C GLN A 46 -3.24 43.21 -6.48
N LYS A 47 -2.37 43.12 -7.49
CA LYS A 47 -2.61 43.61 -8.86
C LYS A 47 -2.77 42.41 -9.80
N GLU A 48 -3.90 42.36 -10.48
CA GLU A 48 -4.22 41.42 -11.55
C GLU A 48 -3.33 41.66 -12.79
N GLN A 49 -2.84 40.58 -13.39
CA GLN A 49 -2.41 40.56 -14.78
C GLN A 49 -3.05 39.38 -15.52
N GLU A 50 -3.73 39.72 -16.62
CA GLU A 50 -4.42 38.85 -17.57
C GLU A 50 -3.44 37.87 -18.24
N ILE A 51 -3.89 36.61 -18.41
CA ILE A 51 -3.24 35.66 -19.32
C ILE A 51 -4.16 35.45 -20.53
N GLU A 52 -3.61 35.75 -21.70
CA GLU A 52 -4.19 35.59 -23.03
C GLU A 52 -4.45 34.12 -23.39
N THR A 53 -5.63 33.86 -23.95
CA THR A 53 -6.08 32.58 -24.50
C THR A 53 -5.60 32.36 -25.94
N LEU A 54 -5.21 31.13 -26.28
CA LEU A 54 -5.12 30.60 -27.66
C LEU A 54 -5.69 29.16 -27.74
N PRO A 55 -6.06 28.65 -28.94
CA PRO A 55 -7.43 28.23 -29.21
C PRO A 55 -7.64 26.71 -29.25
N ALA A 56 -8.86 26.29 -28.93
CA ALA A 56 -9.37 24.94 -29.13
C ALA A 56 -9.78 24.71 -30.59
N GLN A 57 -9.12 23.77 -31.28
CA GLN A 57 -9.70 23.03 -32.41
C GLN A 57 -9.17 21.59 -32.42
N LEU A 58 -9.99 20.65 -31.93
CA LEU A 58 -10.30 19.41 -32.65
C LEU A 58 -11.65 18.87 -32.14
N SER A 59 -12.69 19.20 -32.90
CA SER A 59 -14.03 18.58 -32.95
C SER A 59 -13.96 17.05 -33.10
N THR A 60 -14.89 16.16 -32.72
CA THR A 60 -16.31 16.11 -32.25
C THR A 60 -16.62 14.58 -32.06
N PRO A 61 -17.86 14.01 -31.95
CA PRO A 61 -19.22 14.53 -31.67
C PRO A 61 -20.05 13.67 -30.66
N VAL A 62 -21.31 14.10 -30.48
CA VAL A 62 -22.51 13.42 -29.97
C VAL A 62 -22.89 13.96 -28.58
N GLY A 63 -23.98 14.68 -28.38
CA GLY A 63 -25.12 15.00 -29.24
C GLY A 63 -26.29 15.40 -28.35
N LEU A 64 -26.54 16.71 -28.25
CA LEU A 64 -27.86 17.36 -28.23
C LEU A 64 -28.97 16.80 -27.31
N LYS A 65 -29.26 17.52 -26.21
CA LYS A 65 -30.39 18.47 -26.09
C LYS A 65 -30.57 18.96 -24.65
N GLN A 66 -30.11 20.17 -24.37
CA GLN A 66 -30.70 21.04 -23.36
C GLN A 66 -31.64 22.00 -24.11
N MET A 67 -32.91 21.98 -23.73
CA MET A 67 -33.86 23.03 -24.09
C MET A 67 -34.17 23.82 -22.81
N GLU A 68 -34.03 25.13 -22.97
CA GLU A 68 -34.23 26.19 -21.99
C GLU A 68 -35.55 26.05 -21.21
N LYS A 69 -35.49 26.31 -19.90
CA LYS A 69 -36.60 26.96 -19.19
C LYS A 69 -36.07 28.01 -18.23
N THR A 70 -36.69 29.17 -18.38
CA THR A 70 -36.50 30.47 -17.76
C THR A 70 -36.79 30.50 -16.27
N ASP A 71 -36.09 31.40 -15.59
CA ASP A 71 -36.33 31.85 -14.22
C ASP A 71 -37.73 32.43 -14.03
N ALA A 72 -38.58 31.74 -13.26
CA ALA A 72 -39.64 32.33 -12.44
C ALA A 72 -40.27 31.23 -11.56
N ASP A 73 -39.72 31.00 -10.36
CA ASP A 73 -40.48 31.18 -9.10
C ASP A 73 -39.62 30.84 -7.88
N LYS A 74 -39.40 31.83 -7.03
CA LYS A 74 -38.83 31.69 -5.70
C LYS A 74 -39.98 31.36 -4.73
N GLU A 75 -40.19 30.09 -4.42
CA GLU A 75 -40.77 29.72 -3.12
C GLU A 75 -39.87 28.74 -2.37
N LYS A 76 -39.31 29.26 -1.27
CA LYS A 76 -38.44 28.60 -0.31
C LYS A 76 -39.19 27.44 0.37
N LYS A 77 -38.98 26.21 -0.10
CA LYS A 77 -38.96 25.04 0.80
C LYS A 77 -37.50 24.74 1.16
N LYS A 78 -37.05 25.27 2.29
CA LYS A 78 -35.82 24.81 2.97
C LYS A 78 -35.95 23.30 3.16
N LYS A 79 -35.34 22.49 2.28
CA LYS A 79 -35.03 21.09 2.56
C LYS A 79 -34.18 21.12 3.82
N LYS A 80 -34.74 20.75 4.98
CA LYS A 80 -33.95 20.37 6.15
C LYS A 80 -32.94 19.35 5.63
N LYS A 81 -31.65 19.69 5.62
CA LYS A 81 -30.58 18.70 5.44
C LYS A 81 -30.91 17.59 6.43
N LYS A 82 -31.37 16.43 5.94
CA LYS A 82 -31.51 15.24 6.79
C LYS A 82 -30.11 15.04 7.36
N LYS A 83 -29.94 15.19 8.68
CA LYS A 83 -28.68 14.79 9.34
C LYS A 83 -28.39 13.36 8.86
N ALA A 84 -27.21 13.13 8.30
CA ALA A 84 -26.82 11.81 7.82
C ALA A 84 -27.05 10.81 8.97
N LYS A 85 -27.76 9.71 8.70
CA LYS A 85 -28.14 8.71 9.72
C LYS A 85 -26.92 8.14 10.47
N THR A 86 -25.72 8.27 9.88
CA THR A 86 -24.43 7.75 10.35
C THR A 86 -23.57 8.78 11.12
N ALA A 87 -23.99 10.05 11.23
CA ALA A 87 -23.14 11.11 11.80
C ALA A 87 -22.77 10.90 13.29
N ASN A 88 -23.56 10.12 14.02
CA ASN A 88 -23.35 9.81 15.44
C ASN A 88 -22.97 8.33 15.66
N LEU A 89 -22.33 7.67 14.68
CA LEU A 89 -21.76 6.34 14.86
C LEU A 89 -20.25 6.45 15.12
N PRO A 90 -19.67 5.55 15.94
CA PRO A 90 -18.22 5.44 16.05
C PRO A 90 -17.60 5.20 14.67
N GLU A 91 -16.39 5.71 14.46
CA GLU A 91 -15.68 5.46 13.21
C GLU A 91 -15.16 4.03 13.16
N ALA A 92 -15.24 3.38 12.01
CA ALA A 92 -14.64 2.06 11.84
C ALA A 92 -13.13 2.11 12.12
N GLY A 93 -12.63 1.13 12.87
CA GLY A 93 -11.25 1.14 13.36
C GLY A 93 -11.02 1.97 14.63
N THR A 94 -12.04 2.58 15.22
CA THR A 94 -11.88 3.12 16.58
C THR A 94 -11.67 1.96 17.55
N GLU A 95 -10.82 2.14 18.56
CA GLU A 95 -10.61 1.15 19.60
C GLU A 95 -11.95 0.82 20.31
N ILE A 96 -12.26 -0.47 20.39
CA ILE A 96 -13.50 -0.97 20.97
C ILE A 96 -13.21 -1.38 22.42
N PRO A 97 -13.74 -0.66 23.43
CA PRO A 97 -13.49 -1.00 24.83
C PRO A 97 -14.25 -2.26 25.26
N ASP A 98 -13.84 -2.84 26.38
CA ASP A 98 -14.47 -4.06 26.92
C ASP A 98 -15.96 -3.88 27.28
N ASP A 99 -16.35 -2.66 27.64
CA ASP A 99 -17.72 -2.26 27.93
C ASP A 99 -18.45 -1.68 26.70
N TYR A 100 -17.98 -1.99 25.49
CA TYR A 100 -18.57 -1.51 24.26
C TYR A 100 -20.07 -1.82 24.17
N VAL A 101 -20.86 -0.75 24.06
CA VAL A 101 -22.30 -0.82 23.84
C VAL A 101 -22.62 -0.29 22.45
N GLU A 102 -23.23 -1.17 21.64
CA GLU A 102 -23.70 -0.78 20.32
C GLU A 102 -24.84 0.24 20.38
N LYS A 103 -24.82 1.19 19.45
CA LYS A 103 -25.91 2.15 19.33
C LYS A 103 -27.20 1.52 18.79
N HIS A 104 -27.07 0.56 17.88
CA HIS A 104 -28.17 -0.27 17.41
C HIS A 104 -28.02 -1.67 18.02
N SER A 105 -28.19 -1.77 19.34
CA SER A 105 -28.00 -3.02 20.10
C SER A 105 -29.05 -4.09 19.80
N GLU A 106 -30.26 -3.69 19.40
CA GLU A 106 -31.34 -4.63 19.07
C GLU A 106 -30.93 -5.51 17.88
N ASP A 107 -30.85 -6.81 18.15
CA ASP A 107 -30.67 -7.82 17.12
C ASP A 107 -32.01 -8.09 16.45
N VAL A 108 -31.96 -8.08 15.12
CA VAL A 108 -33.13 -8.32 14.25
C VAL A 108 -33.53 -9.80 14.28
N ILE A 109 -32.57 -10.68 14.57
CA ILE A 109 -32.73 -12.12 14.64
C ILE A 109 -32.52 -12.51 16.12
N GLU A 110 -33.33 -13.43 16.63
CA GLU A 110 -33.14 -14.00 17.98
C GLU A 110 -31.85 -14.85 18.03
N ASP A 111 -31.02 -14.59 19.03
CA ASP A 111 -29.73 -15.25 19.28
C ASP A 111 -28.89 -15.47 18.00
N PRO A 112 -28.48 -14.39 17.30
CA PRO A 112 -27.83 -14.50 15.99
C PRO A 112 -26.46 -15.17 16.04
N PHE A 113 -25.85 -15.28 17.23
CA PHE A 113 -24.51 -15.83 17.45
C PHE A 113 -24.53 -17.16 18.22
N ASP A 114 -25.67 -17.84 18.28
CA ASP A 114 -25.76 -19.18 18.88
C ASP A 114 -24.77 -20.15 18.18
N PRO A 115 -23.84 -20.79 18.89
CA PRO A 115 -22.89 -21.76 18.31
C PRO A 115 -23.55 -22.93 17.58
N GLU A 116 -24.83 -23.23 17.83
CA GLU A 116 -25.58 -24.23 17.07
C GLU A 116 -25.88 -23.78 15.62
N LYS A 117 -25.81 -22.47 15.34
CA LYS A 117 -25.95 -21.92 13.98
C LYS A 117 -24.63 -22.06 13.20
N PRO A 118 -24.70 -22.27 11.87
CA PRO A 118 -23.53 -22.29 11.01
C PRO A 118 -22.63 -21.06 11.20
N LEU A 119 -21.32 -21.27 11.20
CA LEU A 119 -20.34 -20.19 11.38
C LEU A 119 -20.52 -19.08 10.32
N SER A 120 -20.76 -19.47 9.08
CA SER A 120 -21.03 -18.57 7.95
C SER A 120 -22.10 -17.53 8.29
N GLN A 121 -23.28 -17.99 8.73
CA GLN A 121 -24.40 -17.12 9.12
C GLN A 121 -24.04 -16.19 10.28
N ARG A 122 -23.32 -16.69 11.29
CA ARG A 122 -22.89 -15.89 12.44
C ARG A 122 -21.93 -14.77 12.01
N VAL A 123 -20.97 -15.09 11.15
CA VAL A 123 -19.97 -14.13 10.64
C VAL A 123 -20.60 -13.10 9.69
N GLU A 124 -21.46 -13.52 8.76
CA GLU A 124 -22.21 -12.61 7.88
C GLU A 124 -23.02 -11.59 8.68
N TYR A 125 -23.77 -12.08 9.68
CA TYR A 125 -24.55 -11.21 10.55
C TYR A 125 -23.66 -10.25 11.33
N ALA A 126 -22.53 -10.72 11.84
CA ALA A 126 -21.56 -9.90 12.54
C ALA A 126 -20.99 -8.79 11.64
N ILE A 127 -20.63 -9.08 10.39
CA ILE A 127 -20.13 -8.10 9.41
C ILE A 127 -21.19 -7.05 9.13
N TRP A 128 -22.42 -7.48 8.82
CA TRP A 128 -23.55 -6.57 8.59
C TRP A 128 -23.77 -5.64 9.79
N LYS A 129 -23.81 -6.22 11.00
CA LYS A 129 -24.05 -5.49 12.24
C LYS A 129 -22.92 -4.51 12.52
N TYR A 130 -21.67 -4.90 12.29
CA TYR A 130 -20.50 -4.05 12.40
C TYR A 130 -20.59 -2.85 11.44
N ARG A 131 -20.94 -3.08 10.17
CA ARG A 131 -21.17 -2.01 9.16
C ARG A 131 -22.32 -1.08 9.54
N LYS A 132 -23.38 -1.60 10.17
CA LYS A 132 -24.53 -0.80 10.62
C LYS A 132 -24.20 0.08 11.83
N ASN A 133 -23.33 -0.41 12.71
CA ASN A 133 -22.94 0.27 13.95
C ASN A 133 -21.70 1.17 13.81
N HIS A 134 -20.99 1.14 12.67
CA HIS A 134 -19.80 1.96 12.45
C HIS A 134 -19.91 2.84 11.20
N ARG A 135 -19.26 4.00 11.23
CA ARG A 135 -19.08 4.87 10.07
C ARG A 135 -17.82 4.46 9.31
N PHE A 136 -17.97 4.12 8.04
CA PHE A 136 -16.87 3.86 7.12
C PHE A 136 -16.60 5.08 6.23
N SER A 137 -15.34 5.49 6.11
CA SER A 137 -14.89 6.27 4.95
C SER A 137 -14.80 5.38 3.71
N GLU A 138 -14.56 5.98 2.54
CA GLU A 138 -14.43 5.20 1.30
C GLU A 138 -13.17 4.31 1.34
N GLU A 139 -12.07 4.84 1.86
CA GLU A 139 -10.78 4.18 2.02
C GLU A 139 -10.88 3.02 3.00
N LYS A 140 -11.44 3.27 4.20
CA LYS A 140 -11.65 2.22 5.21
C LYS A 140 -12.60 1.14 4.72
N LYS A 141 -13.64 1.51 3.96
CA LYS A 141 -14.51 0.51 3.34
C LYS A 141 -13.73 -0.36 2.35
N ALA A 142 -12.89 0.25 1.51
CA ALA A 142 -12.07 -0.50 0.55
C ALA A 142 -11.08 -1.46 1.24
N MET A 143 -10.40 -1.01 2.29
CA MET A 143 -9.50 -1.87 3.08
C MET A 143 -10.25 -3.05 3.71
N PHE A 144 -11.40 -2.76 4.33
CA PHE A 144 -12.22 -3.80 4.95
C PHE A 144 -12.73 -4.81 3.94
N ASP A 145 -13.27 -4.33 2.81
CA ASP A 145 -13.77 -5.19 1.74
C ASP A 145 -12.66 -6.05 1.12
N ASN A 146 -11.43 -5.51 0.99
CA ASN A 146 -10.26 -6.23 0.49
C ASN A 146 -9.78 -7.31 1.48
N TYR A 147 -9.69 -7.01 2.77
CA TYR A 147 -9.39 -8.00 3.81
C TYR A 147 -10.41 -9.14 3.85
N LEU A 148 -11.71 -8.81 3.82
CA LEU A 148 -12.77 -9.81 3.83
C LEU A 148 -12.69 -10.72 2.59
N LYS A 149 -12.46 -10.16 1.40
CA LYS A 149 -12.25 -10.93 0.17
C LYS A 149 -11.05 -11.86 0.26
N PHE A 150 -9.94 -11.37 0.80
CA PHE A 150 -8.76 -12.19 1.01
C PHE A 150 -9.06 -13.37 1.95
N GLY A 151 -9.84 -13.16 3.00
CA GLY A 151 -10.35 -14.22 3.88
C GLY A 151 -11.46 -15.11 3.28
N GLY A 152 -11.69 -15.07 1.97
CA GLY A 152 -12.67 -15.92 1.28
C GLY A 152 -14.13 -15.43 1.35
N ILE A 153 -14.37 -14.21 1.80
CA ILE A 153 -15.72 -13.65 1.93
C ILE A 153 -16.09 -12.87 0.67
N ASN A 154 -17.21 -13.22 0.05
CA ASN A 154 -17.70 -12.54 -1.12
C ASN A 154 -18.29 -11.18 -0.73
N THR A 155 -17.55 -10.09 -0.96
CA THR A 155 -18.05 -8.73 -0.70
C THR A 155 -18.50 -8.03 -1.98
N GLY A 156 -19.74 -7.51 -1.98
CA GLY A 156 -20.29 -6.74 -3.09
C GLY A 156 -21.82 -6.79 -3.17
N PRO A 157 -22.46 -5.81 -3.84
CA PRO A 157 -23.91 -5.83 -3.97
C PRO A 157 -24.35 -7.12 -4.69
N ASN A 158 -25.16 -7.95 -4.02
CA ASN A 158 -25.70 -9.19 -4.55
C ASN A 158 -26.39 -8.94 -5.91
N MET A 159 -25.69 -9.28 -7.01
CA MET A 159 -26.16 -9.03 -8.38
C MET A 159 -27.43 -9.82 -8.74
N PHE A 160 -27.78 -10.84 -7.94
CA PHE A 160 -28.95 -11.69 -8.14
C PHE A 160 -30.23 -11.19 -7.46
N LEU A 161 -30.19 -10.17 -6.60
CA LEU A 161 -31.40 -9.50 -6.11
C LEU A 161 -31.87 -8.44 -7.13
N GLY A 162 -32.21 -8.90 -8.32
CA GLY A 162 -32.84 -8.07 -9.35
C GLY A 162 -34.12 -7.43 -8.80
N ARG A 163 -34.12 -6.09 -8.68
CA ARG A 163 -35.31 -5.23 -8.50
C ARG A 163 -36.43 -5.79 -7.60
N ALA A 164 -36.12 -6.31 -6.41
CA ALA A 164 -37.18 -6.54 -5.42
C ALA A 164 -37.67 -5.17 -4.92
N THR A 165 -38.76 -4.69 -5.53
CA THR A 165 -39.40 -3.44 -5.14
C THR A 165 -40.18 -3.68 -3.85
N GLY A 166 -40.39 -2.66 -3.01
CA GLY A 166 -41.12 -2.80 -1.74
C GLY A 166 -42.61 -3.21 -1.87
N ALA A 167 -43.05 -3.60 -3.07
CA ALA A 167 -44.34 -4.22 -3.33
C ALA A 167 -44.28 -5.77 -3.27
N ASP A 168 -43.08 -6.36 -3.24
CA ASP A 168 -42.85 -7.80 -3.11
C ASP A 168 -42.47 -8.21 -1.67
N ALA A 169 -42.55 -7.25 -0.74
CA ALA A 169 -42.42 -7.46 0.70
C ALA A 169 -43.52 -8.41 1.19
N PRO A 170 -43.17 -9.54 1.83
CA PRO A 170 -44.17 -10.45 2.38
C PRO A 170 -44.97 -9.78 3.51
N ASP A 171 -46.29 -9.99 3.54
CA ASP A 171 -47.21 -9.43 4.57
C ASP A 171 -46.98 -10.02 5.99
N ASP A 172 -46.02 -10.93 6.13
CA ASP A 172 -45.65 -11.56 7.38
C ASP A 172 -44.49 -10.78 8.04
N PRO A 173 -44.64 -10.27 9.27
CA PRO A 173 -43.58 -9.51 9.96
C PRO A 173 -42.27 -10.31 10.11
N ASP A 174 -42.32 -11.64 10.24
CA ASP A 174 -41.12 -12.47 10.35
C ASP A 174 -40.43 -12.61 8.98
N ALA A 175 -41.22 -12.69 7.89
CA ALA A 175 -40.70 -12.74 6.54
C ALA A 175 -40.21 -11.36 6.04
N GLU A 176 -40.75 -10.26 6.55
CA GLU A 176 -40.28 -8.89 6.25
C GLU A 176 -38.91 -8.65 6.89
N ILE A 177 -38.69 -9.20 8.09
CA ILE A 177 -37.38 -9.22 8.76
C ILE A 177 -36.36 -10.02 7.94
N ASP A 178 -36.71 -11.22 7.50
CA ASP A 178 -35.85 -12.05 6.66
C ASP A 178 -35.60 -11.40 5.28
N PHE A 179 -36.59 -10.72 4.72
CA PHE A 179 -36.47 -10.00 3.45
C PHE A 179 -35.59 -8.74 3.57
N GLU A 180 -35.71 -7.98 4.67
CA GLU A 180 -34.80 -6.87 4.96
C GLU A 180 -33.38 -7.37 5.25
N ALA A 181 -33.21 -8.49 5.94
CA ALA A 181 -31.91 -9.12 6.17
C ALA A 181 -31.27 -9.60 4.86
N ALA A 182 -32.02 -10.32 4.02
CA ALA A 182 -31.58 -10.80 2.70
C ALA A 182 -31.26 -9.66 1.72
N LYS A 183 -31.99 -8.53 1.80
CA LYS A 183 -31.71 -7.33 1.01
C LYS A 183 -30.47 -6.56 1.48
N THR A 184 -30.01 -6.83 2.71
CA THR A 184 -28.89 -6.12 3.33
C THR A 184 -27.63 -6.99 3.50
N ALA A 185 -27.71 -8.29 3.23
CA ALA A 185 -26.54 -9.15 3.06
C ALA A 185 -25.79 -8.74 1.77
N ILE A 186 -24.77 -7.91 1.93
CA ILE A 186 -23.82 -7.49 0.87
C ILE A 186 -22.57 -8.37 0.92
N ASP A 187 -22.35 -9.04 2.05
CA ASP A 187 -21.19 -9.89 2.30
C ASP A 187 -21.73 -11.31 2.51
N THR A 188 -21.24 -12.26 1.71
CA THR A 188 -21.66 -13.67 1.76
C THR A 188 -20.45 -14.54 2.09
N VAL A 189 -20.59 -15.38 3.12
CA VAL A 189 -19.60 -16.35 3.56
C VAL A 189 -20.02 -17.73 3.00
N PRO A 190 -19.18 -18.37 2.17
CA PRO A 190 -19.48 -19.70 1.64
C PRO A 190 -19.78 -20.71 2.77
N ASP A 191 -20.90 -21.42 2.67
CA ASP A 191 -21.27 -22.49 3.63
C ASP A 191 -20.40 -23.74 3.48
N GLU A 192 -19.95 -24.01 2.27
CA GLU A 192 -19.03 -25.10 1.94
C GLU A 192 -17.66 -24.48 1.66
N LEU A 193 -16.67 -24.85 2.47
CA LEU A 193 -15.28 -24.58 2.17
C LEU A 193 -14.82 -25.52 1.05
N GLU A 194 -13.97 -25.04 0.14
CA GLU A 194 -13.35 -25.89 -0.85
C GLU A 194 -12.56 -27.03 -0.17
N GLU A 195 -12.43 -28.18 -0.83
CA GLU A 195 -11.76 -29.34 -0.26
C GLU A 195 -10.31 -28.98 0.13
N GLY A 196 -10.00 -29.05 1.43
CA GLY A 196 -8.69 -28.68 1.98
C GLY A 196 -8.59 -27.25 2.53
N VAL A 197 -9.66 -26.45 2.47
CA VAL A 197 -9.72 -25.11 3.06
C VAL A 197 -10.31 -25.18 4.47
N GLU A 198 -9.61 -24.59 5.44
CA GLU A 198 -10.04 -24.49 6.83
C GLU A 198 -10.14 -23.02 7.27
N VAL A 199 -10.94 -22.74 8.29
CA VAL A 199 -11.05 -21.38 8.85
C VAL A 199 -9.85 -21.12 9.75
N ASN A 200 -9.03 -20.12 9.39
CA ASN A 200 -7.86 -19.71 10.16
C ASN A 200 -7.69 -18.19 10.15
N PHE A 201 -8.15 -17.53 11.22
CA PHE A 201 -8.04 -16.09 11.41
C PHE A 201 -6.58 -15.65 11.56
N SER A 202 -5.74 -16.43 12.25
CA SER A 202 -4.35 -16.03 12.48
C SER A 202 -3.52 -16.08 11.21
N GLU A 203 -3.71 -17.10 10.39
CA GLU A 203 -3.06 -17.24 9.09
C GLU A 203 -3.52 -16.16 8.11
N VAL A 204 -4.84 -15.94 8.00
CA VAL A 204 -5.40 -14.86 7.15
C VAL A 204 -4.81 -13.51 7.55
N ALA A 205 -4.78 -13.16 8.84
CA ALA A 205 -4.19 -11.90 9.29
C ALA A 205 -2.68 -11.80 8.99
N GLN A 206 -1.95 -12.90 9.15
CA GLN A 206 -0.51 -12.96 8.92
C GLN A 206 -0.16 -12.83 7.44
N VAL A 207 -0.73 -13.63 6.55
CA VAL A 207 -0.46 -13.54 5.10
C VAL A 207 -0.91 -12.17 4.59
N TYR A 208 -2.10 -11.73 4.97
CA TYR A 208 -2.65 -10.46 4.48
C TYR A 208 -1.73 -9.29 4.79
N PHE A 209 -1.37 -9.08 6.06
CA PHE A 209 -0.56 -7.93 6.44
C PHE A 209 0.93 -8.10 6.14
N SER A 210 1.42 -9.32 5.99
CA SER A 210 2.84 -9.53 5.72
C SER A 210 3.19 -9.63 4.24
N ASN A 211 2.22 -9.90 3.37
CA ASN A 211 2.43 -10.11 1.95
C ASN A 211 1.37 -9.37 1.11
N THR A 212 0.12 -9.84 1.11
CA THR A 212 -0.91 -9.41 0.15
C THR A 212 -1.18 -7.91 0.19
N PHE A 213 -1.36 -7.33 1.38
CA PHE A 213 -1.64 -5.90 1.56
C PHE A 213 -0.53 -5.01 1.01
N ILE A 214 0.73 -5.42 1.15
CA ILE A 214 1.91 -4.64 0.73
C ILE A 214 2.01 -4.61 -0.80
N ARG A 215 1.47 -5.62 -1.48
CA ARG A 215 1.50 -5.76 -2.94
C ARG A 215 0.28 -5.13 -3.62
N GLU A 216 -0.71 -4.72 -2.85
CA GLU A 216 -1.92 -4.11 -3.38
C GLU A 216 -1.63 -2.70 -3.90
N SER A 217 -1.79 -2.50 -5.21
CA SER A 217 -1.55 -1.21 -5.87
C SER A 217 -2.50 -0.10 -5.40
N ARG A 218 -3.63 -0.47 -4.78
CA ARG A 218 -4.63 0.46 -4.27
C ARG A 218 -4.20 1.18 -2.98
N PHE A 219 -3.41 0.53 -2.12
CA PHE A 219 -3.08 1.04 -0.79
C PHE A 219 -1.62 1.45 -0.74
N ILE A 220 -1.34 2.71 -1.05
CA ILE A 220 0.03 3.20 -1.24
C ILE A 220 0.46 4.23 -0.20
N SER A 221 -0.46 4.87 0.52
CA SER A 221 -0.13 5.95 1.43
C SER A 221 0.36 5.42 2.79
N LEU A 222 1.13 6.23 3.52
CA LEU A 222 1.53 5.89 4.90
C LEU A 222 0.30 5.75 5.82
N GLN A 223 -0.74 6.53 5.55
CA GLN A 223 -1.99 6.45 6.30
C GLN A 223 -2.68 5.10 6.10
N ASP A 224 -2.65 4.52 4.89
CA ASP A 224 -3.21 3.19 4.63
C ASP A 224 -2.54 2.10 5.48
N PHE A 225 -1.21 2.12 5.54
CA PHE A 225 -0.39 1.21 6.34
C PHE A 225 -0.59 1.40 7.85
N THR A 226 -1.14 2.54 8.27
CA THR A 226 -1.46 2.84 9.67
C THR A 226 -2.91 2.43 10.01
N ASP A 227 -3.86 2.73 9.13
CA ASP A 227 -5.29 2.53 9.37
C ASP A 227 -5.75 1.09 9.16
N ALA A 228 -5.20 0.38 8.18
CA ALA A 228 -5.63 -0.99 7.87
C ALA A 228 -5.51 -1.96 9.07
N PRO A 229 -4.36 -2.10 9.76
CA PRO A 229 -4.26 -3.00 10.91
C PRO A 229 -5.15 -2.56 12.09
N VAL A 230 -5.35 -1.25 12.26
CA VAL A 230 -6.26 -0.72 13.29
C VAL A 230 -7.72 -1.07 13.00
N LEU A 231 -8.13 -0.96 11.73
CA LEU A 231 -9.47 -1.31 11.27
C LEU A 231 -9.78 -2.80 11.46
N ILE A 232 -8.85 -3.67 11.08
CA ILE A 232 -9.06 -5.13 11.17
C ILE A 232 -9.01 -5.60 12.62
N ASP A 233 -8.11 -5.08 13.46
CA ASP A 233 -8.10 -5.41 14.90
C ASP A 233 -9.42 -5.02 15.59
N SER A 234 -9.96 -3.84 15.26
CA SER A 234 -11.26 -3.38 15.77
C SER A 234 -12.40 -4.34 15.39
N PHE A 235 -12.40 -4.86 14.15
CA PHE A 235 -13.37 -5.86 13.73
C PHE A 235 -13.18 -7.22 14.42
N LEU A 236 -11.95 -7.73 14.53
CA LEU A 236 -11.70 -8.98 15.25
C LEU A 236 -12.06 -8.87 16.74
N ARG A 237 -11.79 -7.71 17.36
CA ARG A 237 -12.23 -7.40 18.72
C ARG A 237 -13.74 -7.43 18.84
N TYR A 238 -14.45 -6.91 17.84
CA TYR A 238 -15.90 -6.97 17.79
C TYR A 238 -16.43 -8.41 17.76
N LEU A 239 -15.79 -9.31 16.99
CA LEU A 239 -16.14 -10.74 16.98
C LEU A 239 -15.98 -11.39 18.37
N GLU A 240 -14.91 -11.05 19.10
CA GLU A 240 -14.67 -11.54 20.46
C GLU A 240 -15.72 -11.05 21.45
N ILE A 241 -16.01 -9.74 21.47
CA ILE A 241 -16.95 -9.13 22.43
C ILE A 241 -18.36 -9.68 22.23
N ARG A 242 -18.77 -9.89 20.98
CA ARG A 242 -20.09 -10.46 20.64
C ARG A 242 -20.12 -11.99 20.70
N ASN A 243 -19.00 -12.64 21.03
CA ASN A 243 -18.87 -14.09 21.08
C ASN A 243 -19.39 -14.76 19.80
N VAL A 244 -19.01 -14.20 18.64
CA VAL A 244 -19.54 -14.63 17.33
C VAL A 244 -19.08 -16.06 17.00
N CYS A 245 -17.83 -16.39 17.32
CA CYS A 245 -17.18 -17.65 16.99
C CYS A 245 -16.33 -18.16 18.18
N PRO A 246 -16.97 -18.58 19.28
CA PRO A 246 -16.27 -19.04 20.49
C PRO A 246 -15.31 -20.21 20.23
N GLU A 247 -15.60 -21.05 19.25
CA GLU A 247 -14.77 -22.18 18.86
C GLU A 247 -13.42 -21.77 18.24
N TYR A 248 -13.30 -20.54 17.73
CA TYR A 248 -12.06 -19.95 17.18
C TYR A 248 -11.46 -18.88 18.09
N LYS A 249 -11.87 -18.80 19.36
CA LYS A 249 -11.46 -17.73 20.28
C LYS A 249 -9.93 -17.60 20.42
N GLU A 250 -9.23 -18.73 20.54
CA GLU A 250 -7.76 -18.74 20.67
C GLU A 250 -7.07 -18.25 19.38
N ASP A 251 -7.61 -18.66 18.23
CA ASP A 251 -7.08 -18.29 16.93
C ASP A 251 -7.32 -16.80 16.61
N ILE A 252 -8.48 -16.25 16.98
CA ILE A 252 -8.77 -14.81 16.89
C ILE A 252 -7.82 -14.02 17.80
N ALA A 253 -7.57 -14.49 19.03
CA ALA A 253 -6.62 -13.83 19.93
C ALA A 253 -5.20 -13.83 19.35
N LYS A 254 -4.79 -14.93 18.70
CA LYS A 254 -3.52 -15.02 17.99
C LYS A 254 -3.48 -14.08 16.78
N ALA A 255 -4.53 -14.01 15.97
CA ALA A 255 -4.65 -13.07 14.86
C ALA A 255 -4.48 -11.62 15.34
N ARG A 256 -5.15 -11.24 16.43
CA ARG A 256 -5.02 -9.90 17.02
C ARG A 256 -3.60 -9.60 17.53
N SER A 257 -2.88 -10.61 18.03
CA SER A 257 -1.46 -10.44 18.42
C SER A 257 -0.56 -10.13 17.21
N ILE A 258 -0.79 -10.80 16.08
CA ILE A 258 -0.09 -10.51 14.81
C ILE A 258 -0.43 -9.10 14.32
N ILE A 259 -1.70 -8.71 14.38
CA ILE A 259 -2.12 -7.37 13.97
C ILE A 259 -1.52 -6.29 14.89
N ALA A 260 -1.33 -6.57 16.17
CA ALA A 260 -0.63 -5.65 17.07
C ALA A 260 0.82 -5.39 16.62
N GLU A 261 1.51 -6.42 16.11
CA GLU A 261 2.81 -6.23 15.45
C GLU A 261 2.68 -5.45 14.14
N ALA A 262 1.66 -5.74 13.32
CA ALA A 262 1.41 -5.05 12.06
C ALA A 262 1.21 -3.54 12.24
N LYS A 263 0.49 -3.09 13.29
CA LYS A 263 0.33 -1.67 13.64
C LYS A 263 1.66 -0.92 13.81
N ILE A 264 2.72 -1.64 14.20
CA ILE A 264 4.06 -1.07 14.41
C ILE A 264 4.90 -1.22 13.15
N GLN A 265 4.90 -2.42 12.55
CA GLN A 265 5.85 -2.77 11.49
C GLN A 265 5.42 -2.28 10.11
N LEU A 266 4.12 -2.23 9.78
CA LEU A 266 3.65 -1.79 8.46
C LEU A 266 4.04 -0.33 8.14
N PRO A 267 3.80 0.66 9.04
CA PRO A 267 4.26 2.02 8.78
C PRO A 267 5.79 2.10 8.63
N LYS A 268 6.54 1.24 9.32
CA LYS A 268 7.99 1.16 9.16
C LYS A 268 8.38 0.61 7.78
N CYS A 269 7.77 -0.50 7.34
CA CYS A 269 7.96 -1.05 6.00
C CYS A 269 7.75 0.02 4.92
N LYS A 270 6.66 0.80 5.02
CA LYS A 270 6.37 1.88 4.06
C LYS A 270 7.46 2.97 4.07
N ARG A 271 7.91 3.41 5.25
CA ARG A 271 8.99 4.41 5.37
C ARG A 271 10.30 3.89 4.79
N VAL A 272 10.69 2.66 5.13
CA VAL A 272 11.90 2.01 4.59
C VAL A 272 11.83 1.94 3.07
N SER A 273 10.69 1.52 2.51
CA SER A 273 10.48 1.46 1.06
C SER A 273 10.64 2.83 0.37
N GLY A 274 10.31 3.94 1.05
CA GLY A 274 10.49 5.29 0.53
C GLY A 274 11.94 5.80 0.58
N TYR A 275 12.74 5.29 1.53
CA TYR A 275 14.12 5.74 1.70
C TYR A 275 15.16 4.86 0.99
N LEU A 276 14.88 3.57 0.82
CA LEU A 276 15.80 2.65 0.12
C LEU A 276 16.01 3.07 -1.35
N PRO A 277 17.17 2.71 -1.94
CA PRO A 277 18.36 2.12 -1.30
C PRO A 277 19.23 3.13 -0.49
N GLY A 278 18.79 4.38 -0.34
CA GLY A 278 19.57 5.44 0.30
C GLY A 278 20.43 6.26 -0.67
N SER A 279 20.93 7.40 -0.20
CA SER A 279 21.80 8.31 -0.97
C SER A 279 23.17 7.71 -1.25
N TYR A 280 23.78 7.04 -0.28
CA TYR A 280 25.08 6.39 -0.42
C TYR A 280 25.03 5.26 -1.45
N ASN A 281 24.05 4.36 -1.36
CA ASN A 281 23.94 3.28 -2.33
C ASN A 281 23.51 3.77 -3.72
N LYS A 282 22.65 4.80 -3.81
CA LYS A 282 22.39 5.48 -5.10
C LYS A 282 23.67 6.03 -5.71
N ALA A 283 24.53 6.64 -4.90
CA ALA A 283 25.82 7.14 -5.38
C ALA A 283 26.74 6.00 -5.84
N CYS A 284 26.75 4.86 -5.13
CA CYS A 284 27.48 3.66 -5.54
C CYS A 284 26.95 3.11 -6.88
N ALA A 285 25.63 3.00 -7.05
CA ALA A 285 25.01 2.55 -8.29
C ALA A 285 25.33 3.47 -9.48
N VAL A 286 25.33 4.79 -9.29
CA VAL A 286 25.71 5.75 -10.33
C VAL A 286 27.21 5.70 -10.65
N PHE A 287 28.05 5.47 -9.64
CA PHE A 287 29.51 5.51 -9.81
C PHE A 287 30.10 4.20 -10.35
N PHE A 288 29.61 3.05 -9.86
CA PHE A 288 30.13 1.72 -10.21
C PHE A 288 29.22 0.93 -11.13
N GLY A 289 27.93 1.25 -11.16
CA GLY A 289 26.95 0.50 -11.95
C GLY A 289 27.10 0.75 -13.45
N ASP A 290 26.60 -0.19 -14.23
CA ASP A 290 26.52 -0.12 -15.70
C ASP A 290 25.43 0.86 -16.18
N LEU A 291 25.13 1.93 -15.43
CA LEU A 291 24.35 3.06 -15.97
C LEU A 291 25.14 3.84 -17.04
N GLN A 292 26.45 3.66 -17.07
CA GLN A 292 27.29 3.87 -18.26
C GLN A 292 27.52 2.55 -19.01
N ALA A 293 26.50 1.71 -19.15
CA ALA A 293 26.47 0.77 -20.27
C ALA A 293 26.82 1.62 -21.48
N GLU A 294 27.96 1.31 -22.09
CA GLU A 294 28.36 1.85 -23.37
C GLU A 294 27.21 1.52 -24.33
N MET A 295 26.21 2.39 -24.37
CA MET A 295 25.13 2.32 -25.33
C MET A 295 25.87 2.33 -26.66
N ASP A 296 25.86 1.22 -27.39
CA ASP A 296 26.65 1.08 -28.61
C ASP A 296 26.34 2.27 -29.49
N THR A 297 27.25 3.25 -29.50
CA THR A 297 27.01 4.53 -30.14
C THR A 297 27.36 4.46 -31.62
N SER A 298 27.77 3.29 -32.12
CA SER A 298 28.19 3.06 -33.51
C SER A 298 27.09 3.35 -34.53
N TRP A 299 25.81 3.30 -34.13
CA TRP A 299 24.65 3.65 -34.96
C TRP A 299 24.22 5.12 -34.85
N MET A 300 24.76 5.89 -33.90
CA MET A 300 24.38 7.29 -33.68
C MET A 300 25.17 8.27 -34.56
N THR A 301 24.46 9.25 -35.10
CA THR A 301 25.05 10.39 -35.83
C THR A 301 25.56 11.47 -34.86
N GLU A 302 26.42 12.38 -35.34
CA GLU A 302 26.95 13.49 -34.53
C GLU A 302 25.85 14.36 -33.90
N SER A 303 24.69 14.46 -34.57
CA SER A 303 23.51 15.19 -34.11
C SER A 303 22.84 14.50 -32.92
N THR A 304 22.71 13.18 -32.96
CA THR A 304 22.06 12.38 -31.91
C THR A 304 22.95 12.27 -30.67
N MET A 305 24.27 12.24 -30.83
CA MET A 305 25.21 12.34 -29.69
C MET A 305 25.11 13.69 -28.97
N LYS A 306 24.93 14.80 -29.71
CA LYS A 306 24.74 16.12 -29.09
C LYS A 306 23.44 16.20 -28.29
N ILE A 307 22.35 15.63 -28.82
CA ILE A 307 21.05 15.60 -28.13
C ILE A 307 21.10 14.69 -26.90
N GLN A 308 21.74 13.52 -26.98
CA GLN A 308 21.94 12.64 -25.82
C GLN A 308 22.80 13.34 -24.76
N LYS A 309 23.91 13.96 -25.17
CA LYS A 309 24.77 14.69 -24.23
C LYS A 309 24.00 15.83 -23.57
N GLN A 310 23.21 16.59 -24.33
CA GLN A 310 22.32 17.62 -23.77
C GLN A 310 21.24 17.03 -22.86
N PHE A 311 20.75 15.82 -23.11
CA PHE A 311 19.78 15.14 -22.26
C PHE A 311 20.43 14.63 -20.97
N VAL A 312 21.63 14.05 -21.03
CA VAL A 312 22.40 13.64 -19.84
C VAL A 312 22.82 14.86 -19.03
N ASP A 313 23.31 15.92 -19.68
CA ASP A 313 23.64 17.19 -19.02
C ASP A 313 22.39 17.80 -18.39
N PHE A 314 21.22 17.76 -19.07
CA PHE A 314 19.93 18.20 -18.53
C PHE A 314 19.46 17.33 -17.36
N VAL A 315 19.63 16.01 -17.42
CA VAL A 315 19.31 15.08 -16.34
C VAL A 315 20.21 15.32 -15.14
N VAL A 316 21.51 15.56 -15.35
CA VAL A 316 22.46 15.95 -14.31
C VAL A 316 22.11 17.31 -13.71
N GLU A 317 21.72 18.28 -14.54
CA GLU A 317 21.32 19.64 -14.14
C GLU A 317 19.95 19.67 -13.42
N THR A 318 19.03 18.77 -13.79
CA THR A 318 17.66 18.69 -13.23
C THR A 318 17.57 17.76 -12.02
N ILE A 319 18.37 16.69 -11.96
CA ILE A 319 18.40 15.70 -10.87
C ILE A 319 19.54 15.97 -9.87
N GLY A 320 20.45 16.91 -10.17
CA GLY A 320 21.38 17.47 -9.20
C GLY A 320 22.49 16.52 -8.73
N THR A 321 23.02 15.66 -9.60
CA THR A 321 24.16 14.79 -9.26
C THR A 321 25.33 15.05 -10.20
N ASN A 322 26.15 16.04 -9.86
CA ASN A 322 27.47 16.18 -10.49
C ASN A 322 28.32 14.94 -10.15
N SER A 323 29.09 14.43 -11.13
CA SER A 323 30.02 13.30 -10.93
C SER A 323 30.95 13.49 -9.72
N ASP A 324 31.38 14.73 -9.47
CA ASP A 324 32.23 15.08 -8.32
C ASP A 324 31.52 14.93 -6.97
N ASP A 325 30.20 15.15 -6.90
CA ASP A 325 29.44 15.02 -5.65
C ASP A 325 29.11 13.56 -5.35
N THR A 326 28.79 12.76 -6.38
CA THR A 326 28.67 11.30 -6.28
C THR A 326 29.98 10.69 -5.76
N LYS A 327 31.11 11.13 -6.31
CA LYS A 327 32.44 10.66 -5.86
C LYS A 327 32.71 11.00 -4.40
N LYS A 328 32.35 12.20 -3.92
CA LYS A 328 32.52 12.58 -2.50
C LYS A 328 31.69 11.70 -1.57
N ILE A 329 30.45 11.37 -1.95
CA ILE A 329 29.57 10.50 -1.16
C ILE A 329 30.17 9.10 -1.07
N VAL A 330 30.59 8.53 -2.20
CA VAL A 330 31.24 7.20 -2.24
C VAL A 330 32.54 7.20 -1.42
N GLN A 331 33.33 8.28 -1.52
CA GLN A 331 34.59 8.47 -0.78
C GLN A 331 34.43 8.54 0.74
N ALA A 332 33.21 8.73 1.26
CA ALA A 332 32.95 8.65 2.69
C ALA A 332 33.25 7.25 3.24
N HIS A 333 33.10 6.20 2.42
CA HIS A 333 33.37 4.82 2.80
C HIS A 333 34.53 4.20 1.99
N ILE A 334 34.50 4.36 0.67
CA ILE A 334 35.48 3.78 -0.25
C ILE A 334 36.54 4.83 -0.57
N LYS A 335 37.69 4.77 0.12
CA LYS A 335 38.73 5.82 0.05
C LYS A 335 39.28 6.08 -1.36
N ASP A 336 39.38 5.04 -2.18
CA ASP A 336 39.95 5.11 -3.53
C ASP A 336 39.00 4.44 -4.55
N PRO A 337 37.88 5.11 -4.89
CA PRO A 337 36.83 4.50 -5.69
C PRO A 337 37.24 4.33 -7.16
N ASP A 338 38.21 5.09 -7.66
CA ASP A 338 38.65 5.00 -9.07
C ASP A 338 39.32 3.66 -9.40
N ASN A 339 39.84 2.95 -8.39
CA ASN A 339 40.46 1.64 -8.52
C ASN A 339 39.49 0.49 -8.19
N VAL A 340 38.22 0.80 -7.94
CA VAL A 340 37.18 -0.17 -7.60
C VAL A 340 36.20 -0.27 -8.76
N HIS A 341 35.91 -1.49 -9.18
CA HIS A 341 34.91 -1.80 -10.20
C HIS A 341 33.91 -2.85 -9.70
N LEU A 342 32.74 -2.89 -10.33
CA LEU A 342 31.71 -3.92 -10.13
C LEU A 342 32.24 -5.29 -10.57
N VAL A 343 32.01 -6.32 -9.76
CA VAL A 343 32.45 -7.70 -10.01
C VAL A 343 31.27 -8.65 -10.21
N GLU A 344 30.19 -8.44 -9.46
CA GLU A 344 29.05 -9.36 -9.44
C GLU A 344 27.79 -8.57 -9.11
N THR A 345 26.69 -8.86 -9.82
CA THR A 345 25.36 -8.37 -9.50
C THR A 345 24.46 -9.56 -9.25
N LYS A 346 23.71 -9.52 -8.14
CA LYS A 346 22.69 -10.51 -7.80
C LYS A 346 21.35 -9.82 -7.73
N GLU A 347 20.53 -10.08 -8.74
CA GLU A 347 19.21 -9.47 -8.90
C GLU A 347 18.16 -10.32 -8.19
N TRP A 348 17.07 -9.66 -7.74
CA TRP A 348 15.87 -10.32 -7.21
C TRP A 348 16.09 -11.31 -6.06
N VAL A 349 17.16 -11.10 -5.29
CA VAL A 349 17.50 -11.95 -4.14
C VAL A 349 16.43 -11.80 -3.07
N PHE A 350 15.83 -12.92 -2.66
CA PHE A 350 14.96 -12.92 -1.49
C PHE A 350 15.81 -12.88 -0.24
N SER A 351 15.76 -11.76 0.48
CA SER A 351 16.68 -11.49 1.58
C SER A 351 15.95 -11.09 2.85
N ARG A 352 16.57 -11.41 3.97
CA ARG A 352 16.12 -11.04 5.32
C ARG A 352 17.18 -10.19 6.00
N VAL A 353 16.76 -9.16 6.74
CA VAL A 353 17.66 -8.44 7.65
C VAL A 353 18.06 -9.38 8.79
N ALA A 354 19.31 -9.84 8.79
CA ALA A 354 19.84 -10.79 9.74
C ALA A 354 20.47 -10.10 10.97
N ASP A 355 21.16 -8.98 10.75
CA ASP A 355 21.78 -8.20 11.82
C ASP A 355 21.81 -6.70 11.47
N ILE A 356 21.78 -5.86 12.50
CA ILE A 356 21.97 -4.41 12.40
C ILE A 356 23.07 -4.05 13.39
N ALA A 357 24.20 -3.54 12.88
CA ALA A 357 25.33 -3.17 13.72
C ALA A 357 24.92 -2.11 14.75
N SER A 358 25.41 -2.24 15.98
CA SER A 358 25.11 -1.28 17.05
C SER A 358 25.65 0.11 16.70
N TYR A 359 24.81 1.14 16.89
CA TYR A 359 25.15 2.53 16.62
C TYR A 359 24.73 3.45 17.79
N SER A 360 25.31 4.65 17.85
CA SER A 360 24.96 5.66 18.87
C SER A 360 23.68 6.40 18.48
N GLU A 361 22.80 6.70 19.43
CA GLU A 361 21.64 7.58 19.18
C GLU A 361 22.04 8.99 18.72
N SER A 362 23.25 9.44 19.08
CA SER A 362 23.79 10.74 18.67
C SER A 362 24.31 10.77 17.23
N LEU A 363 24.28 9.63 16.53
CA LEU A 363 24.73 9.50 15.15
C LEU A 363 23.83 10.35 14.23
N GLY A 364 24.42 11.03 13.26
CA GLY A 364 23.68 11.85 12.29
C GLY A 364 22.78 11.00 11.40
N GLN A 365 21.74 11.62 10.85
CA GLN A 365 20.75 10.91 10.02
C GLN A 365 21.32 10.37 8.69
N GLU A 366 22.40 10.98 8.19
CA GLU A 366 23.11 10.58 6.96
C GLU A 366 24.32 9.67 7.22
N ASP A 367 24.64 9.40 8.49
CA ASP A 367 25.76 8.53 8.82
C ASP A 367 25.39 7.07 8.53
N LEU A 368 26.39 6.31 8.10
CA LEU A 368 26.21 4.93 7.65
C LEU A 368 26.30 3.93 8.80
N VAL A 369 25.37 2.98 8.80
CA VAL A 369 25.31 1.83 9.70
C VAL A 369 25.34 0.57 8.85
N ASN A 370 26.14 -0.41 9.28
CA ASN A 370 26.20 -1.71 8.60
C ASN A 370 24.95 -2.54 8.93
N VAL A 371 24.30 -3.06 7.91
CA VAL A 371 23.16 -3.97 7.98
C VAL A 371 23.49 -5.22 7.19
N THR A 372 23.42 -6.37 7.85
CA THR A 372 23.65 -7.67 7.22
C THR A 372 22.32 -8.24 6.73
N PHE A 373 22.25 -8.51 5.43
CA PHE A 373 21.17 -9.25 4.80
C PHE A 373 21.60 -10.71 4.62
N GLU A 374 20.68 -11.65 4.84
CA GLU A 374 20.85 -13.07 4.58
C GLU A 374 19.93 -13.49 3.43
N ASN A 375 20.45 -14.27 2.47
CA ASN A 375 19.66 -14.88 1.42
C ASN A 375 18.77 -15.98 2.03
N ILE A 376 17.46 -15.89 1.83
CA ILE A 376 16.50 -16.86 2.35
C ILE A 376 16.59 -18.18 1.58
N ASP A 377 16.89 -18.12 0.28
CA ASP A 377 16.92 -19.27 -0.61
C ASP A 377 18.29 -20.00 -0.59
N VAL A 378 19.35 -19.29 -0.19
CA VAL A 378 20.73 -19.80 -0.21
C VAL A 378 21.34 -19.72 1.20
N PRO A 379 21.43 -20.85 1.92
CA PRO A 379 21.94 -20.87 3.29
C PRO A 379 23.38 -20.33 3.42
N ASN A 380 23.62 -19.52 4.45
CA ASN A 380 24.91 -18.88 4.79
C ASN A 380 25.43 -17.86 3.77
N GLU A 381 24.59 -17.43 2.82
CA GLU A 381 24.93 -16.35 1.92
C GLU A 381 24.45 -15.02 2.50
N THR A 382 25.40 -14.11 2.79
CA THR A 382 25.12 -12.83 3.43
C THR A 382 25.71 -11.65 2.67
N TYR A 383 25.09 -10.49 2.85
CA TYR A 383 25.45 -9.22 2.22
C TYR A 383 25.52 -8.14 3.29
N ASP A 384 26.72 -7.59 3.50
CA ASP A 384 26.93 -6.46 4.43
C ASP A 384 26.76 -5.16 3.67
N ILE A 385 25.70 -4.41 3.99
CA ILE A 385 25.29 -3.19 3.29
C ILE A 385 25.32 -2.02 4.25
N PHE A 386 25.94 -0.92 3.82
CA PHE A 386 25.90 0.33 4.56
C PHE A 386 24.66 1.14 4.19
N LEU A 387 23.82 1.44 5.18
CA LEU A 387 22.59 2.23 5.05
C LEU A 387 22.64 3.43 5.97
N GLU A 388 22.05 4.55 5.55
CA GLU A 388 21.94 5.73 6.40
C GLU A 388 21.08 5.45 7.63
N LYS A 389 21.43 6.07 8.76
CA LYS A 389 20.69 5.95 10.02
C LYS A 389 19.19 6.20 9.85
N LYS A 390 18.79 7.17 9.03
CA LYS A 390 17.37 7.46 8.75
C LYS A 390 16.58 6.27 8.17
N ILE A 391 17.27 5.34 7.49
CA ILE A 391 16.69 4.09 7.00
C ILE A 391 16.68 3.06 8.13
N VAL A 392 17.82 2.93 8.81
CA VAL A 392 18.03 1.95 9.89
C VAL A 392 17.10 2.16 11.08
N ASP A 393 16.75 3.40 11.41
CA ASP A 393 15.79 3.73 12.47
C ASP A 393 14.39 3.09 12.25
N PHE A 394 14.06 2.72 11.01
CA PHE A 394 12.81 2.03 10.66
C PHE A 394 13.00 0.54 10.34
N LEU A 395 14.23 0.06 10.13
CA LEU A 395 14.50 -1.36 9.88
C LEU A 395 14.36 -2.18 11.16
N MET A 396 14.02 -3.46 10.99
CA MET A 396 13.95 -4.44 12.07
C MET A 396 14.58 -5.76 11.61
N VAL A 397 15.35 -6.39 12.50
CA VAL A 397 15.87 -7.74 12.27
C VAL A 397 14.70 -8.69 12.04
N GLY A 398 14.76 -9.45 10.95
CA GLY A 398 13.71 -10.34 10.48
C GLY A 398 12.87 -9.78 9.34
N MET A 399 12.90 -8.47 9.04
CA MET A 399 12.21 -7.93 7.87
C MET A 399 12.77 -8.54 6.59
N VAL A 400 11.92 -8.76 5.59
CA VAL A 400 12.31 -9.39 4.33
C VAL A 400 12.05 -8.46 3.14
N ALA A 401 12.82 -8.64 2.08
CA ALA A 401 12.74 -7.83 0.86
C ALA A 401 13.25 -8.61 -0.36
N ARG A 402 12.80 -8.20 -1.54
CA ARG A 402 13.47 -8.56 -2.80
C ARG A 402 14.47 -7.46 -3.12
N ALA A 403 15.74 -7.81 -3.24
CA ALA A 403 16.82 -6.85 -3.37
C ALA A 403 17.81 -7.21 -4.47
N THR A 404 18.43 -6.17 -5.04
CA THR A 404 19.56 -6.32 -5.96
C THR A 404 20.84 -5.89 -5.26
N PHE A 405 21.76 -6.84 -5.08
CA PHE A 405 23.04 -6.63 -4.41
C PHE A 405 24.19 -6.63 -5.42
N CYS A 406 25.06 -5.64 -5.30
CA CYS A 406 26.20 -5.45 -6.20
C CYS A 406 27.50 -5.54 -5.43
N LYS A 407 28.38 -6.45 -5.83
CA LYS A 407 29.69 -6.68 -5.23
C LYS A 407 30.76 -5.91 -5.97
N LEU A 408 31.59 -5.22 -5.21
CA LEU A 408 32.73 -4.48 -5.70
C LEU A 408 34.03 -5.29 -5.57
N SER A 409 35.01 -4.95 -6.41
CA SER A 409 36.33 -5.59 -6.46
C SER A 409 37.17 -5.46 -5.18
N ASN A 410 36.85 -4.51 -4.31
CA ASN A 410 37.45 -4.38 -2.98
C ASN A 410 36.79 -5.29 -1.93
N GLY A 411 35.72 -6.00 -2.29
CA GLY A 411 34.98 -6.91 -1.41
C GLY A 411 33.70 -6.32 -0.81
N ASP A 412 33.48 -5.00 -0.93
CA ASP A 412 32.30 -4.35 -0.40
C ASP A 412 31.05 -4.65 -1.23
N TRP A 413 29.88 -4.57 -0.61
CA TRP A 413 28.60 -4.66 -1.28
C TRP A 413 27.85 -3.34 -1.18
N TYR A 414 27.10 -3.00 -2.22
CA TYR A 414 26.09 -1.95 -2.17
C TYR A 414 24.73 -2.49 -2.63
N LEU A 415 23.67 -1.85 -2.17
CA LEU A 415 22.30 -2.18 -2.51
C LEU A 415 21.84 -1.33 -3.70
N GLU A 416 21.66 -1.90 -4.88
CA GLU A 416 21.21 -1.14 -6.04
C GLU A 416 19.72 -0.76 -5.93
N GLY A 417 18.91 -1.67 -5.40
CA GLY A 417 17.49 -1.46 -5.21
C GLY A 417 16.89 -2.52 -4.30
N ALA A 418 15.77 -2.20 -3.66
CA ALA A 418 14.99 -3.12 -2.87
C ALA A 418 13.51 -2.80 -3.00
N THR A 419 12.70 -3.83 -3.22
CA THR A 419 11.25 -3.73 -3.34
C THR A 419 10.60 -4.73 -2.37
N ARG A 420 9.28 -4.57 -2.18
CA ARG A 420 8.47 -5.47 -1.35
C ARG A 420 9.05 -5.61 0.06
N ILE A 421 9.23 -4.48 0.76
CA ILE A 421 9.70 -4.48 2.16
C ILE A 421 8.58 -5.02 3.03
N MET A 422 8.79 -6.21 3.59
CA MET A 422 7.80 -6.98 4.34
C MET A 422 8.22 -7.13 5.81
N PRO A 423 7.25 -7.23 6.73
CA PRO A 423 7.52 -7.24 8.17
C PRO A 423 8.19 -8.55 8.62
N THR A 424 8.64 -8.57 9.88
CA THR A 424 9.33 -9.72 10.50
C THR A 424 8.47 -10.97 10.64
N PHE A 425 7.14 -10.81 10.68
CA PHE A 425 6.18 -11.91 10.71
C PHE A 425 5.78 -12.39 9.30
N PHE A 426 6.60 -12.10 8.28
CA PHE A 426 6.39 -12.57 6.91
C PHE A 426 6.05 -14.05 6.83
N MET A 427 5.01 -14.33 6.06
CA MET A 427 4.61 -15.67 5.68
C MET A 427 4.32 -15.67 4.19
N GLU A 428 4.87 -16.67 3.51
CA GLU A 428 4.60 -16.90 2.09
C GLU A 428 3.13 -17.27 1.90
N ASP A 429 2.57 -16.83 0.78
CA ASP A 429 1.20 -17.17 0.42
C ASP A 429 1.23 -18.43 -0.44
N ASP A 430 0.96 -19.58 0.17
CA ASP A 430 0.93 -20.86 -0.55
C ASP A 430 -0.21 -20.95 -1.57
N CYS A 431 -1.21 -20.05 -1.50
CA CYS A 431 -2.37 -20.04 -2.37
C CYS A 431 -2.19 -19.17 -3.63
N LEU A 432 -1.22 -18.25 -3.63
CA LEU A 432 -0.96 -17.36 -4.77
C LEU A 432 0.53 -17.40 -5.13
N GLN A 433 0.82 -17.86 -6.34
CA GLN A 433 2.18 -17.86 -6.91
C GLN A 433 2.57 -16.42 -7.33
N GLU A 434 3.86 -16.11 -7.48
CA GLU A 434 4.30 -14.77 -7.88
C GLU A 434 3.59 -14.25 -9.15
N GLU A 435 3.29 -15.15 -10.08
CA GLU A 435 2.57 -14.92 -11.35
C GLU A 435 1.12 -14.45 -11.16
N ASP A 436 0.47 -14.82 -10.03
CA ASP A 436 -0.95 -14.50 -9.77
C ASP A 436 -1.18 -13.04 -9.38
N TYR A 437 -0.09 -12.31 -9.14
CA TYR A 437 -0.11 -10.92 -8.67
C TYR A 437 0.40 -9.93 -9.72
N ASP A 438 0.93 -10.41 -10.85
CA ASP A 438 1.36 -9.58 -11.97
C ASP A 438 0.14 -9.27 -12.86
N PHE A 439 -0.77 -8.41 -12.38
CA PHE A 439 -1.92 -7.90 -13.15
C PHE A 439 -2.13 -6.39 -13.02
#